data_AF-A0A3N1KKF7-F1
#
_entry.id   AF-A0A3N1KKF7-F1
#
_cell.length_a   1.000
_cell.length_b   1.000
_cell.length_c   1.000
_cell.angle_alpha   90.00
_cell.angle_beta   90.00
_cell.angle_gamma   90.00
#
_symmetry.space_group_name_H-M   'P 1'
#
loop_
_entity.id
_entity.type
_entity.pdbx_description
1 polymer ?
#
loop_
_entity_poly.entity_id
_entity_poly.type
_entity_poly.pdbx_seq_one_letter_code
_entity_poly.pdbx_strand_id
1 'polypeptide(L)'
;MDSTAHGTDAVRASAPQQPRHDRRVRPERVVRLRRAPSFFLTWLDVPNDGSDPALPLGACLVLRRVGGQTPRDVVVELPGGVARRSDALRRRSAMGVATPTEIGALAELGTVFVEWTSSDGVRRTTWLRVPSVPARYRVRRAA
;
A
#
# COMPACT_ATOMS: atom_id res chain seq x y z
N MET A 1 -83.13 -1.44 -45.11
CA MET A 1 -83.24 -2.00 -43.75
C MET A 1 -82.63 -3.39 -43.79
N ASP A 2 -81.31 -3.48 -43.79
CA ASP A 2 -80.34 -3.39 -42.66
C ASP A 2 -80.04 -4.82 -42.16
N SER A 3 -78.89 -5.43 -42.49
CA SER A 3 -77.56 -5.30 -41.83
C SER A 3 -77.67 -5.61 -40.31
N THR A 4 -76.96 -6.54 -39.66
CA THR A 4 -75.63 -7.11 -39.91
C THR A 4 -75.35 -8.26 -38.91
N ALA A 5 -74.56 -9.23 -39.37
CA ALA A 5 -73.45 -9.97 -38.73
C ALA A 5 -73.38 -10.25 -37.19
N HIS A 6 -73.11 -11.54 -36.94
CA HIS A 6 -72.40 -12.24 -35.85
C HIS A 6 -71.73 -11.43 -34.71
N GLY A 7 -72.04 -11.82 -33.47
CA GLY A 7 -71.16 -11.68 -32.28
C GLY A 7 -70.95 -13.06 -31.65
N THR A 8 -69.79 -13.69 -31.84
CA THR A 8 -68.58 -13.69 -30.99
C THR A 8 -68.70 -14.43 -29.67
N ASP A 9 -68.26 -15.68 -29.76
CA ASP A 9 -67.54 -16.51 -28.79
C ASP A 9 -66.80 -15.71 -27.70
N ALA A 10 -67.15 -15.94 -26.42
CA ALA A 10 -66.43 -15.40 -25.27
C ALA A 10 -65.62 -16.51 -24.61
N VAL A 11 -64.45 -16.78 -25.20
CA VAL A 11 -63.40 -17.60 -24.61
C VAL A 11 -62.79 -16.89 -23.41
N ARG A 12 -62.71 -17.63 -22.32
CA ARG A 12 -62.06 -17.36 -21.03
C ARG A 12 -60.69 -16.68 -21.21
N ALA A 13 -60.59 -15.40 -20.85
CA ALA A 13 -59.30 -14.69 -20.81
C ALA A 13 -58.63 -14.89 -19.44
N SER A 14 -57.64 -15.78 -19.39
CA SER A 14 -56.71 -15.93 -18.28
C SER A 14 -55.95 -14.62 -18.06
N ALA A 15 -56.01 -14.07 -16.84
CA ALA A 15 -55.24 -12.89 -16.46
C ALA A 15 -53.72 -13.16 -16.58
N PRO A 16 -52.91 -12.20 -17.05
CA PRO A 16 -51.47 -12.39 -17.09
C PRO A 16 -50.90 -12.41 -15.67
N GLN A 17 -50.17 -13.49 -15.33
CA GLN A 17 -49.33 -13.53 -14.14
C GLN A 17 -48.25 -12.45 -14.26
N GLN A 18 -48.35 -11.40 -13.44
CA GLN A 18 -47.27 -10.42 -13.29
C GLN A 18 -46.05 -11.12 -12.67
N PRO A 19 -44.87 -11.12 -13.34
CA PRO A 19 -43.65 -11.58 -12.70
C PRO A 19 -43.32 -10.60 -11.57
N ARG A 20 -43.36 -11.08 -10.33
CA ARG A 20 -42.78 -10.38 -9.18
C ARG A 20 -41.28 -10.33 -9.38
N HIS A 21 -40.82 -9.34 -10.14
CA HIS A 21 -39.42 -8.96 -10.14
C HIS A 21 -39.12 -8.32 -8.80
N ASP A 22 -38.77 -9.18 -7.85
CA ASP A 22 -38.12 -8.82 -6.61
C ASP A 22 -36.71 -8.33 -6.97
N ARG A 23 -36.64 -7.10 -7.52
CA ARG A 23 -35.41 -6.37 -7.79
C ARG A 23 -34.83 -6.00 -6.44
N ARG A 24 -34.18 -6.96 -5.79
CA ARG A 24 -33.21 -6.70 -4.74
C ARG A 24 -32.15 -5.81 -5.38
N VAL A 25 -32.29 -4.51 -5.17
CA VAL A 25 -31.29 -3.51 -5.49
C VAL A 25 -30.04 -3.96 -4.75
N ARG A 26 -29.09 -4.57 -5.48
CA ARG A 26 -27.76 -4.84 -4.94
C ARG A 26 -27.22 -3.47 -4.56
N PRO A 27 -26.86 -3.22 -3.28
CA PRO A 27 -26.13 -2.01 -2.97
C PRO A 27 -24.86 -2.06 -3.81
N GLU A 28 -24.72 -1.06 -4.68
CA GLU A 28 -23.54 -0.85 -5.49
C GLU A 28 -22.35 -0.87 -4.54
N ARG A 29 -21.47 -1.88 -4.68
CA ARG A 29 -20.30 -2.03 -3.82
C ARG A 29 -19.40 -0.85 -4.15
N VAL A 30 -19.48 0.21 -3.35
CA VAL A 30 -18.51 1.30 -3.37
C VAL A 30 -17.14 0.65 -3.19
N VAL A 31 -16.36 0.61 -4.27
CA VAL A 31 -14.99 0.12 -4.24
C VAL A 31 -14.25 1.07 -3.32
N ARG A 32 -14.06 0.67 -2.06
CA ARG A 32 -13.26 1.46 -1.12
C ARG A 32 -11.88 1.60 -1.74
N LEU A 33 -11.56 2.80 -2.23
CA LEU A 33 -10.23 3.14 -2.73
C LEU A 33 -9.23 2.80 -1.62
N ARG A 34 -8.40 1.78 -1.87
CA ARG A 34 -7.39 1.37 -0.89
C ARG A 34 -6.38 2.52 -0.79
N ARG A 35 -6.30 3.12 0.39
CA ARG A 35 -5.37 4.23 0.63
C ARG A 35 -3.94 3.77 0.33
N ALA A 36 -3.16 4.64 -0.33
CA ALA A 36 -1.74 4.42 -0.54
C ALA A 36 -1.02 4.18 0.81
N PRO A 37 0.03 3.36 0.84
CA PRO A 37 0.84 3.18 2.03
C PRO A 37 1.47 4.51 2.45
N SER A 38 1.59 4.69 3.76
CA SER A 38 2.41 5.76 4.34
C SER A 38 3.64 5.12 4.96
N PHE A 39 4.80 5.60 4.54
CA PHE A 39 6.09 5.15 5.02
C PHE A 39 6.71 6.16 5.96
N PHE A 40 7.60 5.68 6.81
CA PHE A 40 8.42 6.52 7.66
C PHE A 40 9.74 5.82 7.97
N LEU A 41 10.76 6.63 8.18
CA LEU A 41 12.07 6.18 8.61
C LEU A 41 12.19 6.29 10.13
N THR A 42 12.82 5.32 10.76
CA THR A 42 13.01 5.31 12.21
C THR A 42 14.35 4.71 12.58
N TRP A 43 15.02 5.34 13.53
CA TRP A 43 16.26 4.86 14.11
C TRP A 43 15.96 3.75 15.14
N LEU A 44 16.67 2.64 15.07
CA LEU A 44 16.71 1.66 16.16
C LEU A 44 17.46 2.25 17.36
N ASP A 45 17.24 1.71 18.55
CA ASP A 45 17.94 2.17 19.76
C ASP A 45 19.40 1.73 19.75
N VAL A 46 19.64 0.50 19.29
CA VAL A 46 20.96 -0.07 19.03
C VAL A 46 21.00 -0.65 17.61
N PRO A 47 22.17 -0.71 16.95
CA PRO A 47 22.31 -1.47 15.71
C PRO A 47 21.76 -2.89 15.88
N ASN A 48 21.07 -3.41 14.88
CA ASN A 48 20.57 -4.79 14.91
C ASN A 48 21.75 -5.75 15.10
N ASP A 49 21.75 -6.51 16.18
CA ASP A 49 22.77 -7.47 16.57
C ASP A 49 22.46 -8.90 16.08
N GLY A 50 21.39 -9.07 15.31
CA GLY A 50 20.87 -10.35 14.86
C GLY A 50 19.68 -10.86 15.67
N SER A 51 19.26 -10.13 16.71
CA SER A 51 18.04 -10.43 17.46
C SER A 51 16.77 -10.35 16.59
N ASP A 52 16.74 -9.46 15.59
CA ASP A 52 15.71 -9.47 14.54
C ASP A 52 16.29 -10.05 13.24
N PRO A 53 15.95 -11.31 12.89
CA PRO A 53 16.44 -11.94 11.66
C PRO A 53 15.82 -11.35 10.39
N ALA A 54 14.76 -10.53 10.50
CA ALA A 54 14.18 -9.83 9.35
C ALA A 54 14.99 -8.59 8.94
N LEU A 55 15.95 -8.17 9.78
CA LEU A 55 16.80 -7.01 9.53
C LEU A 55 18.24 -7.45 9.26
N PRO A 56 18.97 -6.77 8.36
CA PRO A 56 20.40 -6.97 8.20
C PRO A 56 21.15 -6.74 9.51
N LEU A 57 22.23 -7.49 9.73
CA LEU A 57 23.16 -7.23 10.83
C LEU A 57 23.71 -5.80 10.73
N GLY A 58 23.73 -5.09 11.86
CA GLY A 58 24.17 -3.70 11.95
C GLY A 58 23.15 -2.66 11.46
N ALA A 59 21.95 -3.04 11.01
CA ALA A 59 20.94 -2.05 10.61
C ALA A 59 20.64 -1.08 11.75
N CYS A 60 20.68 0.23 11.47
CA CYS A 60 20.46 1.30 12.44
C CYS A 60 19.24 2.15 12.08
N LEU A 61 19.01 2.36 10.79
CA LEU A 61 17.82 3.03 10.28
C LEU A 61 16.94 2.02 9.56
N VAL A 62 15.64 2.07 9.83
CA VAL A 62 14.66 1.19 9.20
C VAL A 62 13.54 1.95 8.53
N LEU A 63 13.04 1.41 7.42
CA LEU A 63 11.80 1.82 6.77
C LEU A 63 10.64 1.01 7.35
N ARG A 64 9.58 1.70 7.75
CA ARG A 64 8.36 1.09 8.28
C ARG A 64 7.13 1.63 7.55
N ARG A 65 6.07 0.84 7.55
CA ARG A 65 4.73 1.24 7.06
C ARG A 65 3.80 1.52 8.24
N VAL A 66 3.15 2.68 8.26
CA VAL A 66 2.14 3.04 9.28
C VAL A 66 0.73 2.62 8.87
N GLY A 67 0.38 2.75 7.60
CA GLY A 67 -1.00 2.65 7.13
C GLY A 67 -1.14 2.27 5.66
N GLY A 68 -2.37 2.41 5.15
CA GLY A 68 -2.70 2.13 3.75
C GLY A 68 -2.68 0.65 3.39
N GLN A 69 -2.54 0.33 2.11
CA GLN A 69 -2.34 -1.02 1.59
C GLN A 69 -0.93 -1.56 1.84
N THR A 70 -0.73 -2.88 1.75
CA THR A 70 0.62 -3.48 1.79
C THR A 70 1.31 -3.24 0.44
N PRO A 71 2.40 -2.46 0.40
CA PRO A 71 3.19 -2.32 -0.81
C PRO A 71 3.94 -3.62 -1.10
N ARG A 72 4.13 -3.90 -2.37
CA ARG A 72 4.99 -4.98 -2.88
C ARG A 72 6.23 -4.36 -3.48
N ASP A 73 7.28 -5.17 -3.60
CA ASP A 73 8.52 -4.79 -4.27
C ASP A 73 9.04 -3.41 -3.85
N VAL A 74 9.29 -3.26 -2.55
CA VAL A 74 9.74 -1.99 -1.98
C VAL A 74 11.25 -1.89 -2.18
N VAL A 75 11.69 -0.81 -2.80
CA VAL A 75 13.10 -0.51 -3.07
C VAL A 75 13.44 0.85 -2.46
N VAL A 76 14.54 0.92 -1.71
CA VAL A 76 15.10 2.17 -1.19
C VAL A 76 16.46 2.37 -1.83
N GLU A 77 16.63 3.49 -2.53
CA GLU A 77 17.91 3.88 -3.11
C GLU A 77 18.73 4.68 -2.09
N LEU A 78 19.98 4.27 -1.90
CA LEU A 78 20.94 4.89 -1.00
C LEU A 78 21.99 5.67 -1.80
N PRO A 79 22.71 6.61 -1.15
CA PRO A 79 23.89 7.23 -1.73
C PRO A 79 24.86 6.18 -2.31
N GLY A 80 25.44 6.47 -3.48
CA GLY A 80 26.35 5.54 -4.17
C GLY A 80 25.66 4.46 -5.00
N GLY A 81 24.34 4.54 -5.21
CA GLY A 81 23.59 3.62 -6.10
C GLY A 81 23.26 2.26 -5.47
N VAL A 82 23.49 2.12 -4.17
CA VAL A 82 23.17 0.91 -3.43
C VAL A 82 21.66 0.87 -3.16
N ALA A 83 21.00 -0.25 -3.48
CA ALA A 83 19.58 -0.41 -3.23
C ALA A 83 19.30 -1.43 -2.12
N ARG A 84 18.29 -1.16 -1.28
CA ARG A 84 17.70 -2.12 -0.33
C ARG A 84 16.34 -2.54 -0.84
N ARG A 85 16.04 -3.84 -0.81
CA ARG A 85 14.80 -4.39 -1.38
C ARG A 85 14.07 -5.26 -0.36
N SER A 86 12.74 -5.24 -0.43
CA SER A 86 11.85 -6.16 0.27
C SER A 86 10.65 -6.48 -0.60
N ASP A 87 10.32 -7.76 -0.71
CA ASP A 87 9.19 -8.23 -1.54
C ASP A 87 7.85 -7.64 -1.08
N ALA A 88 7.70 -7.42 0.23
CA ALA A 88 6.52 -6.79 0.79
C ALA A 88 6.79 -6.18 2.17
N LEU A 89 6.38 -4.92 2.37
CA LEU A 89 6.45 -4.28 3.68
C LEU A 89 5.10 -4.41 4.41
N ARG A 90 4.97 -5.51 5.17
CA ARG A 90 3.77 -5.83 5.94
C ARG A 90 3.58 -4.88 7.12
N ARG A 91 2.38 -4.92 7.72
CA ARG A 91 2.12 -4.15 8.94
C ARG A 91 3.05 -4.68 10.04
N ARG A 92 3.69 -3.76 10.77
CA ARG A 92 4.67 -4.03 11.85
C ARG A 92 6.03 -4.60 11.41
N SER A 93 6.23 -4.95 10.14
CA SER A 93 7.56 -5.30 9.65
C SER A 93 8.41 -4.05 9.45
N ALA A 94 9.71 -4.26 9.34
CA ALA A 94 10.70 -3.23 9.05
C ALA A 94 11.64 -3.72 7.94
N MET A 95 12.18 -2.77 7.17
CA MET A 95 13.25 -3.02 6.23
C MET A 95 14.47 -2.23 6.68
N GLY A 96 15.65 -2.86 6.75
CA GLY A 96 16.90 -2.17 7.02
C GLY A 96 17.28 -1.22 5.88
N VAL A 97 17.54 0.04 6.21
CA VAL A 97 17.90 1.09 5.26
C VAL A 97 19.39 1.40 5.34
N ALA A 98 19.91 1.69 6.53
CA ALA A 98 21.31 2.08 6.70
C ALA A 98 22.00 1.38 7.87
N THR A 99 23.27 1.08 7.67
CA THR A 99 24.25 0.62 8.67
C THR A 99 25.02 1.81 9.25
N PRO A 100 25.84 1.67 10.33
CA PRO A 100 26.54 2.79 10.95
C PRO A 100 27.45 3.56 9.99
N THR A 101 28.09 2.86 9.05
CA THR A 101 29.01 3.45 8.07
C THR A 101 28.28 4.28 7.01
N GLU A 102 26.99 4.05 6.80
CA GLU A 102 26.18 4.73 5.78
C GLU A 102 25.44 5.97 6.33
N ILE A 103 25.41 6.14 7.66
CA ILE A 103 24.65 7.22 8.33
C ILE A 103 25.09 8.61 7.88
N GLY A 104 26.40 8.85 7.75
CA GLY A 104 26.95 10.14 7.35
C GLY A 104 26.45 10.57 5.97
N ALA A 105 26.65 9.71 4.96
CA ALA A 105 26.21 9.96 3.60
C ALA A 105 24.68 10.13 3.50
N LEU A 106 23.91 9.34 4.25
CA LEU A 106 22.46 9.45 4.26
C LEU A 106 21.98 10.77 4.89
N ALA A 107 22.63 11.19 5.98
CA ALA A 107 22.31 12.44 6.66
C ALA A 107 22.64 13.66 5.79
N GLU A 108 23.74 13.61 5.03
CA GLU A 108 24.12 14.64 4.06
C GLU A 108 23.11 14.73 2.91
N LEU A 109 22.59 13.59 2.42
CA LEU A 109 21.55 13.57 1.38
C LEU A 109 20.21 14.17 1.88
N GLY A 110 19.85 13.91 3.14
CA GLY A 110 18.66 14.49 3.79
C GLY A 110 17.30 13.94 3.33
N THR A 111 17.23 13.26 2.19
CA THR A 111 16.04 12.58 1.67
C THR A 111 16.40 11.24 1.03
N VAL A 112 15.55 10.23 1.16
CA VAL A 112 15.66 8.97 0.42
C VAL A 112 14.53 8.79 -0.56
N PHE A 113 14.83 8.13 -1.67
CA PHE A 113 13.85 7.70 -2.65
C PHE A 113 13.33 6.32 -2.30
N VAL A 114 12.02 6.16 -2.28
CA VAL A 114 11.36 4.88 -2.05
C VAL A 114 10.46 4.58 -3.23
N GLU A 115 10.72 3.47 -3.86
CA GLU A 115 9.89 2.93 -4.92
C GLU A 115 9.15 1.69 -4.42
N TRP A 116 7.92 1.50 -4.89
CA TRP A 116 7.07 0.40 -4.47
C TRP A 116 5.98 0.10 -5.51
N THR A 117 5.47 -1.11 -5.49
CA THR A 117 4.38 -1.56 -6.36
C THR A 117 3.06 -1.62 -5.58
N SER A 118 2.02 -0.94 -6.08
CA SER A 118 0.67 -1.00 -5.50
C SER A 118 -0.02 -2.34 -5.75
N SER A 119 -1.14 -2.58 -5.05
CA SER A 119 -1.83 -3.88 -5.17
C SER A 119 -2.43 -4.15 -6.56
N ASP A 120 -2.60 -3.11 -7.36
CA ASP A 120 -3.01 -3.14 -8.77
C ASP A 120 -1.83 -3.38 -9.74
N GLY A 121 -0.60 -3.53 -9.24
CA GLY A 121 0.60 -3.78 -10.04
C GLY A 121 1.29 -2.51 -10.56
N VAL A 122 0.80 -1.32 -10.22
CA VAL A 122 1.40 -0.06 -10.68
C VAL A 122 2.63 0.29 -9.83
N ARG A 123 3.76 0.61 -10.47
CA ARG A 123 4.97 1.11 -9.83
C ARG A 123 4.78 2.58 -9.42
N ARG A 124 5.12 2.90 -8.19
CA ARG A 124 4.91 4.20 -7.56
C ARG A 124 6.13 4.58 -6.75
N THR A 125 6.27 5.88 -6.50
CA THR A 125 7.43 6.45 -5.85
C THR A 125 7.03 7.40 -4.73
N THR A 126 7.90 7.59 -3.76
CA THR A 126 7.76 8.60 -2.71
C THR A 126 9.12 8.99 -2.17
N TRP A 127 9.24 10.25 -1.72
CA TRP A 127 10.44 10.77 -1.08
C TRP A 127 10.21 10.86 0.42
N LEU A 128 11.16 10.37 1.21
CA LEU A 128 11.12 10.45 2.66
C LEU A 128 12.27 11.32 3.16
N ARG A 129 11.96 12.25 4.05
CA ARG A 129 12.98 13.01 4.80
C ARG A 129 13.73 12.04 5.72
N VAL A 130 15.06 12.11 5.70
CA VAL A 130 15.91 11.38 6.64
C VAL A 130 15.77 12.07 8.01
N PRO A 131 15.35 11.36 9.05
CA PRO A 131 15.24 11.94 10.39
C PRO A 131 16.62 12.34 10.91
N SER A 132 16.69 13.41 11.71
CA SER A 132 17.93 13.89 12.31
C SER A 132 18.68 12.75 13.02
N VAL A 133 19.99 12.64 12.77
CA VAL A 133 20.81 11.58 13.34
C VAL A 133 20.85 11.70 14.87
N PRO A 134 20.39 10.68 15.62
CA PRO A 134 20.45 10.66 17.08
C PRO A 134 21.90 10.73 17.57
N ALA A 135 22.12 11.36 18.73
CA ALA A 135 23.46 11.55 19.28
C ALA A 135 24.26 10.25 19.41
N ARG A 136 23.60 9.13 19.75
CA ARG A 136 24.20 7.78 19.84
C ARG A 136 24.83 7.27 18.54
N TYR A 137 24.39 7.79 17.40
CA TYR A 137 24.90 7.41 16.08
C TYR A 137 25.79 8.48 15.45
N ARG A 138 26.01 9.61 16.13
CA ARG A 138 26.95 10.61 15.66
C ARG A 138 28.34 10.11 15.97
N VAL A 139 29.11 9.81 14.93
CA VAL A 139 30.55 9.60 15.08
C VAL A 139 31.12 10.92 15.61
N ARG A 140 31.77 10.89 16.78
CA ARG A 140 32.60 12.02 17.22
C ARG A 140 33.70 12.15 16.18
N ARG A 141 33.61 13.18 15.33
CA ARG A 141 34.72 13.56 14.47
C ARG A 141 35.88 13.86 15.42
N ALA A 142 36.92 13.02 15.42
CA ALA A 142 38.16 13.36 16.08
C ALA A 142 38.64 14.66 15.42
N ALA A 143 38.81 15.69 16.24
CA ALA A 143 39.36 16.97 15.84
C ALA A 143 40.85 16.81 15.49
#